data_AF-A0AAU5SIJ7-F1
#
_entry.id   AF-A0AAU5SIJ7-F1
#
_cell.length_a   1.000
_cell.length_b   1.000
_cell.length_c   1.000
_cell.angle_alpha   90.00
_cell.angle_beta   90.00
_cell.angle_gamma   90.00
#
_symmetry.space_group_name_H-M   'P 1'
#
loop_
_entity.id
_entity.type
_entity.pdbx_description
1 polymer ?
#
loop_
_entity_poly.entity_id
_entity_poly.type
_entity_poly.pdbx_seq_one_letter_code
_entity_poly.pdbx_strand_id
1 'polypeptide(L)'
;MRIAIAACAATSLTGCSTMGRDPQERKPGTAAGEVTVVRGDRMYPLTIRITDWQVRPHPQVPERGNAVHFGYRKTATSDLPEVNVEVGVCAVDAADIVLLCDVVGARQAEPRIEDGDSWIGPADLPRSLSDTARVVLLPDQLLPGLHAGDPKDGDGYVPPGLPLPGEELRTA
;
A
#
# COMPACT_ATOMS: atom_id res chain seq x y z
N MET A 1 -62.33 -32.39 -32.90
CA MET A 1 -61.06 -33.09 -33.20
C MET A 1 -59.93 -32.08 -33.17
N ARG A 2 -58.94 -32.31 -32.30
CA ARG A 2 -57.62 -31.66 -32.12
C ARG A 2 -57.54 -30.28 -31.44
N ILE A 3 -56.59 -30.26 -30.51
CA ILE A 3 -56.15 -29.24 -29.53
C ILE A 3 -55.12 -28.30 -30.19
N ALA A 4 -55.02 -27.05 -29.73
CA ALA A 4 -53.75 -26.33 -29.71
C ALA A 4 -53.71 -25.32 -28.54
N ILE A 5 -52.67 -25.47 -27.72
CA ILE A 5 -52.27 -24.67 -26.55
C ILE A 5 -51.24 -23.62 -27.03
N ALA A 6 -51.25 -22.40 -26.49
CA ALA A 6 -50.07 -21.52 -26.31
C ALA A 6 -50.50 -20.26 -25.53
N ALA A 7 -50.14 -20.01 -24.26
CA ALA A 7 -48.83 -19.79 -23.61
C ALA A 7 -48.49 -18.29 -23.48
N CYS A 8 -48.29 -17.87 -22.22
CA CYS A 8 -47.30 -16.94 -21.64
C CYS A 8 -46.85 -15.69 -22.45
N ALA A 9 -46.57 -14.50 -21.89
CA ALA A 9 -46.11 -14.14 -20.56
C ALA A 9 -46.28 -12.61 -20.39
N ALA A 10 -46.53 -12.17 -19.16
CA ALA A 10 -46.18 -10.81 -18.75
C ALA A 10 -44.71 -10.78 -18.34
N THR A 11 -43.89 -9.97 -19.00
CA THR A 11 -42.53 -9.66 -18.57
C THR A 11 -42.30 -8.16 -18.64
N SER A 12 -42.47 -7.51 -17.49
CA SER A 12 -41.93 -6.19 -17.17
C SER A 12 -40.42 -6.30 -16.99
N LEU A 13 -39.65 -5.77 -17.94
CA LEU A 13 -38.21 -5.55 -17.78
C LEU A 13 -37.98 -4.17 -17.17
N THR A 14 -38.24 -4.04 -15.87
CA THR A 14 -37.55 -3.06 -15.02
C THR A 14 -36.20 -3.65 -14.64
N GLY A 15 -35.12 -2.98 -15.02
CA GLY A 15 -33.81 -3.18 -14.42
C GLY A 15 -32.67 -3.36 -15.41
N CYS A 16 -32.09 -2.26 -15.86
CA CYS A 16 -30.64 -2.22 -16.01
C CYS A 16 -30.10 -1.56 -14.75
N SER A 17 -29.88 -2.40 -13.73
CA SER A 17 -29.18 -2.06 -12.51
C SER A 17 -27.82 -1.46 -12.83
N THR A 18 -27.60 -0.24 -12.36
CA THR A 18 -26.28 0.37 -12.21
C THR A 18 -25.45 -0.49 -11.25
N MET A 19 -24.57 -1.33 -11.78
CA MET A 19 -23.53 -1.98 -10.99
C MET A 19 -22.18 -1.80 -11.68
N GLY A 20 -21.77 -0.53 -11.83
CA GLY A 20 -20.35 -0.21 -11.67
C GLY A 20 -20.08 -0.29 -10.17
N ARG A 21 -19.64 -1.45 -9.68
CA ARG A 21 -19.12 -1.55 -8.33
C ARG A 21 -17.82 -0.74 -8.33
N ASP A 22 -17.83 0.42 -7.69
CA ASP A 22 -16.58 1.13 -7.41
C ASP A 22 -15.61 0.11 -6.78
N PRO A 23 -14.35 0.04 -7.23
CA PRO A 23 -13.34 -0.76 -6.56
C PRO A 23 -13.36 -0.36 -5.09
N GLN A 24 -13.78 -1.26 -4.21
CA GLN A 24 -13.84 -0.98 -2.78
C GLN A 24 -12.42 -0.61 -2.35
N GLU A 25 -12.25 0.63 -1.90
CA GLU A 25 -10.95 1.15 -1.47
C GLU A 25 -10.42 0.24 -0.36
N ARG A 26 -9.34 -0.48 -0.66
CA ARG A 26 -8.73 -1.41 0.30
C ARG A 26 -8.03 -0.58 1.36
N LYS A 27 -8.12 -1.05 2.60
CA LYS A 27 -7.32 -0.51 3.70
C LYS A 27 -5.98 -1.24 3.73
N PRO A 28 -4.87 -0.56 4.07
CA PRO A 28 -3.61 -1.23 4.33
C PRO A 28 -3.73 -2.35 5.36
N GLY A 29 -2.87 -3.35 5.21
CA GLY A 29 -2.67 -4.40 6.21
C GLY A 29 -2.09 -3.84 7.51
N THR A 30 -1.92 -4.71 8.50
CA THR A 30 -1.38 -4.34 9.81
C THR A 30 0.04 -3.80 9.68
N ALA A 31 0.26 -2.58 10.17
CA ALA A 31 1.53 -1.89 10.15
C ALA A 31 2.47 -2.44 11.24
N ALA A 32 3.75 -2.60 10.89
CA ALA A 32 4.76 -3.13 11.80
C ALA A 32 6.16 -2.62 11.43
N GLY A 33 7.12 -2.73 12.36
CA GLY A 33 8.53 -2.42 12.09
C GLY A 33 9.21 -3.43 11.16
N GLU A 34 8.61 -4.61 10.99
CA GLU A 34 9.01 -5.64 10.04
C GLU A 34 7.76 -6.21 9.38
N VAL A 35 7.75 -6.30 8.05
CA VAL A 35 6.63 -6.86 7.30
C VAL A 35 7.12 -7.84 6.26
N THR A 36 6.37 -8.93 6.10
CA THR A 36 6.43 -9.72 4.86
C THR A 36 5.50 -9.07 3.85
N VAL A 37 6.01 -8.87 2.65
CA VAL A 37 5.28 -8.21 1.58
C VAL A 37 4.14 -9.11 1.08
N VAL A 38 2.97 -8.53 0.89
CA VAL A 38 1.77 -9.20 0.38
C VAL A 38 1.13 -8.40 -0.75
N ARG A 39 0.35 -9.09 -1.59
CA ARG A 39 -0.54 -8.50 -2.59
C ARG A 39 -1.84 -9.30 -2.60
N GLY A 40 -2.88 -8.78 -1.96
CA GLY A 40 -4.08 -9.55 -1.66
C GLY A 40 -3.73 -10.79 -0.85
N ASP A 41 -4.12 -11.96 -1.32
CA ASP A 41 -3.82 -13.24 -0.66
C ASP A 41 -2.44 -13.81 -1.03
N ARG A 42 -1.67 -13.12 -1.89
CA ARG A 42 -0.35 -13.57 -2.33
C ARG A 42 0.74 -13.06 -1.41
N MET A 43 1.53 -13.96 -0.84
CA MET A 43 2.76 -13.62 -0.12
C MET A 43 3.94 -13.53 -1.08
N TYR A 44 4.78 -12.52 -0.90
CA TYR A 44 6.00 -12.33 -1.68
C TYR A 44 7.18 -12.93 -0.93
N PRO A 45 8.21 -13.40 -1.64
CA PRO A 45 9.45 -13.85 -1.04
C PRO A 45 10.31 -12.64 -0.64
N LEU A 46 9.72 -11.65 0.04
CA LEU A 46 10.34 -10.37 0.41
C LEU A 46 9.87 -9.94 1.81
N THR A 47 10.84 -9.72 2.69
CA THR A 47 10.64 -9.11 4.01
C THR A 47 11.40 -7.79 4.05
N ILE A 48 10.77 -6.75 4.57
CA ILE A 48 11.43 -5.47 4.88
C ILE A 48 11.33 -5.21 6.36
N ARG A 49 12.43 -4.75 6.95
CA ARG A 49 12.50 -4.34 8.36
C ARG A 49 13.12 -2.96 8.49
N ILE A 50 12.53 -2.12 9.33
CA ILE A 50 13.15 -0.88 9.82
C ILE A 50 14.26 -1.24 10.82
N THR A 51 15.48 -0.75 10.58
CA THR A 51 16.64 -1.04 11.44
C THR A 51 16.82 0.01 12.52
N ASP A 52 16.59 1.28 12.17
CA ASP A 52 16.78 2.47 12.99
C ASP A 52 16.08 3.67 12.32
N TRP A 53 15.85 4.73 13.08
CA TRP A 53 15.34 5.99 12.55
C TRP A 53 15.66 7.16 13.49
N GLN A 54 15.64 8.37 12.94
CA GLN A 54 15.83 9.61 13.68
C GLN A 54 15.19 10.79 12.95
N VAL A 55 14.70 11.77 13.71
CA VAL A 55 14.26 13.07 13.17
C VAL A 55 15.45 14.03 13.13
N ARG A 56 15.74 14.60 11.96
CA ARG A 56 16.79 15.61 11.78
C ARG A 56 16.54 16.45 10.53
N PRO A 57 17.19 17.62 10.37
CA PRO A 57 17.11 18.39 9.13
C PRO A 57 17.54 17.55 7.92
N HIS A 58 16.80 17.65 6.82
CA HIS A 58 17.12 16.90 5.61
C HIS A 58 18.42 17.44 4.96
N PRO A 59 19.40 16.60 4.63
CA PRO A 59 20.74 17.04 4.23
C PRO A 59 20.74 17.80 2.90
N GLN A 60 19.80 17.50 2.00
CA GLN A 60 19.73 18.16 0.69
C GLN A 60 18.88 19.43 0.68
N VAL A 61 17.97 19.61 1.66
CA VAL A 61 17.03 20.75 1.74
C VAL A 61 16.81 21.15 3.21
N PRO A 62 17.87 21.47 3.96
CA PRO A 62 17.77 21.71 5.40
C PRO A 62 16.88 22.90 5.76
N GLU A 63 16.72 23.87 4.85
CA GLU A 63 15.84 25.02 4.99
C GLU A 63 14.34 24.66 5.03
N ARG A 64 13.97 23.48 4.55
CA ARG A 64 12.60 22.94 4.63
C ARG A 64 12.30 22.27 5.97
N GLY A 65 13.27 22.21 6.87
CA GLY A 65 13.10 21.72 8.23
C GLY A 65 13.39 20.24 8.40
N ASN A 66 12.77 19.66 9.42
CA ASN A 66 13.00 18.29 9.84
C ASN A 66 12.35 17.27 8.90
N ALA A 67 13.04 16.16 8.73
CA ALA A 67 12.59 14.96 8.05
C ALA A 67 12.91 13.73 8.92
N VAL A 68 12.25 12.62 8.65
CA VAL A 68 12.53 11.34 9.32
C VAL A 68 13.50 10.55 8.46
N HIS A 69 14.74 10.43 8.90
CA HIS A 69 15.71 9.51 8.31
C HIS A 69 15.53 8.13 8.90
N PHE A 70 15.50 7.09 8.08
CA PHE A 70 15.37 5.72 8.56
C PHE A 70 16.22 4.76 7.73
N GLY A 71 16.80 3.78 8.41
CA GLY A 71 17.44 2.63 7.79
C GLY A 71 16.48 1.47 7.67
N TYR A 72 16.69 0.63 6.66
CA TYR A 72 15.94 -0.59 6.46
C TYR A 72 16.79 -1.71 5.87
N ARG A 73 16.35 -2.94 6.10
CA ARG A 73 16.92 -4.15 5.48
C ARG A 73 15.85 -4.86 4.66
N LYS A 74 16.17 -5.13 3.40
CA LYS A 74 15.39 -5.99 2.50
C LYS A 74 15.98 -7.40 2.51
N THR A 75 15.12 -8.40 2.62
CA THR A 75 15.51 -9.81 2.54
C THR A 75 14.57 -10.53 1.58
N ALA A 76 15.11 -10.98 0.44
CA ALA A 76 14.42 -11.79 -0.53
C ALA A 76 14.89 -13.26 -0.44
N THR A 77 13.96 -14.21 -0.43
CA THR A 77 14.27 -15.65 -0.35
C THR A 77 14.27 -16.33 -1.73
N SER A 78 13.63 -15.71 -2.72
CA SER A 78 13.61 -16.11 -4.12
C SER A 78 13.35 -14.89 -5.00
N ASP A 79 13.30 -15.08 -6.33
CA ASP A 79 13.07 -13.97 -7.25
C ASP A 79 11.71 -13.32 -7.00
N LEU A 80 11.70 -11.99 -7.02
CA LEU A 80 10.46 -11.23 -6.92
C LEU A 80 9.61 -11.52 -8.16
N PRO A 81 8.29 -11.67 -8.01
CA PRO A 81 7.42 -11.94 -9.15
C PRO A 81 7.27 -10.74 -10.09
N GLU A 82 7.52 -9.53 -9.60
CA GLU A 82 7.56 -8.29 -10.37
C GLU A 82 8.97 -7.71 -10.39
N VAL A 83 9.25 -6.94 -11.45
CA VAL A 83 10.52 -6.22 -11.60
C VAL A 83 10.72 -5.20 -10.48
N ASN A 84 9.63 -4.53 -10.07
CA ASN A 84 9.60 -3.50 -9.03
C ASN A 84 8.46 -3.76 -8.06
N VAL A 85 8.74 -3.57 -6.78
CA VAL A 85 7.83 -3.78 -5.66
C VAL A 85 7.97 -2.57 -4.72
N GLU A 86 6.87 -1.92 -4.33
CA GLU A 86 6.87 -0.69 -3.52
C GLU A 86 6.09 -0.86 -2.22
N VAL A 87 6.80 -0.84 -1.10
CA VAL A 87 6.24 -1.00 0.24
C VAL A 87 5.98 0.37 0.85
N GLY A 88 4.76 0.63 1.31
CA GLY A 88 4.46 1.87 2.04
C GLY A 88 5.24 1.92 3.36
N VAL A 89 5.79 3.09 3.69
CA VAL A 89 6.45 3.37 4.97
C VAL A 89 5.89 4.66 5.54
N CYS A 90 5.54 4.69 6.81
CA CYS A 90 4.91 5.84 7.44
C CYS A 90 5.62 6.24 8.73
N ALA A 91 5.78 7.53 8.94
CA ALA A 91 6.04 8.12 10.24
C ALA A 91 4.71 8.31 10.97
N VAL A 92 4.61 7.77 12.18
CA VAL A 92 3.39 7.86 13.01
C VAL A 92 3.70 8.44 14.38
N ASP A 93 2.72 9.09 14.99
CA ASP A 93 2.79 9.53 16.38
C ASP A 93 2.57 8.37 17.37
N ALA A 94 2.59 8.66 18.67
CA ALA A 94 2.44 7.67 19.72
C ALA A 94 1.04 7.00 19.77
N ALA A 95 0.07 7.55 19.04
CA ALA A 95 -1.29 7.02 18.92
C ALA A 95 -1.53 6.35 17.56
N ASP A 96 -0.46 6.05 16.80
CA ASP A 96 -0.52 5.45 15.47
C ASP A 96 -1.27 6.29 14.42
N ILE A 97 -1.31 7.60 14.65
CA ILE A 97 -1.80 8.55 13.67
C ILE A 97 -0.67 8.87 12.69
N VAL A 98 -0.98 8.75 11.41
CA VAL A 98 -0.05 9.04 10.31
C VAL A 98 0.31 10.52 10.31
N LEU A 99 1.62 10.78 10.34
CA LEU A 99 2.19 12.11 10.14
C LEU A 99 2.49 12.33 8.66
N LEU A 100 3.18 11.36 8.04
CA LEU A 100 3.48 11.32 6.60
C LEU A 100 3.89 9.91 6.20
N CYS A 101 3.59 9.53 4.95
CA CYS A 101 4.06 8.28 4.35
C CYS A 101 4.90 8.53 3.10
N ASP A 102 5.72 7.55 2.77
CA ASP A 102 6.52 7.45 1.55
C ASP A 102 6.61 5.95 1.15
N VAL A 103 7.51 5.61 0.23
CA VAL A 103 7.67 4.27 -0.32
C VAL A 103 9.10 3.76 -0.22
N VAL A 104 9.25 2.47 0.05
CA VAL A 104 10.51 1.73 -0.08
C VAL A 104 10.40 0.81 -1.30
N GLY A 105 11.29 1.02 -2.27
CA GLY A 105 11.39 0.18 -3.46
C GLY A 105 12.24 -1.06 -3.24
N ALA A 106 11.82 -2.18 -3.81
CA ALA A 106 12.60 -3.39 -4.01
C ALA A 106 12.56 -3.80 -5.48
N ARG A 107 13.72 -4.12 -6.05
CA ARG A 107 13.84 -4.51 -7.46
C ARG A 107 14.35 -5.94 -7.58
N GLN A 108 13.86 -6.66 -8.58
CA GLN A 108 14.27 -8.05 -8.81
C GLN A 108 15.78 -8.22 -9.04
N ALA A 109 16.45 -7.19 -9.59
CA ALA A 109 17.88 -7.19 -9.86
C ALA A 109 18.76 -6.90 -8.61
N GLU A 110 18.15 -6.55 -7.47
CA GLU A 110 18.88 -6.27 -6.24
C GLU A 110 19.42 -7.56 -5.58
N PRO A 111 20.47 -7.44 -4.74
CA PRO A 111 20.92 -8.55 -3.92
C PRO A 111 19.81 -9.12 -3.03
N ARG A 112 19.91 -10.41 -2.70
CA ARG A 112 18.96 -11.09 -1.81
C ARG A 112 18.86 -10.43 -0.43
N ILE A 113 19.94 -9.84 0.05
CA ILE A 113 19.97 -9.07 1.29
C ILE A 113 20.59 -7.72 0.96
N GLU A 114 19.85 -6.65 1.24
CA GLU A 114 20.29 -5.30 0.96
C GLU A 114 19.92 -4.38 2.13
N ASP A 115 20.90 -3.64 2.63
CA ASP A 115 20.69 -2.54 3.56
C ASP A 115 20.56 -1.24 2.78
N GLY A 116 19.63 -0.40 3.18
CA GLY A 116 19.43 0.93 2.62
C GLY A 116 18.96 1.92 3.67
N ASP A 117 18.93 3.18 3.28
CA ASP A 117 18.30 4.26 4.05
C ASP A 117 17.45 5.12 3.13
N SER A 118 16.52 5.86 3.73
CA SER A 118 15.70 6.84 3.03
C SER A 118 15.19 7.90 4.01
N TRP A 119 14.41 8.84 3.48
CA TRP A 119 13.85 9.98 4.20
C TRP A 119 12.34 10.07 3.95
N ILE A 120 11.57 10.30 5.02
CA ILE A 120 10.19 10.77 4.93
C ILE A 120 10.19 12.28 5.19
N GLY A 121 9.74 13.05 4.21
CA GLY A 121 9.78 14.51 4.26
C GLY A 121 11.17 15.09 3.89
N PRO A 122 11.39 16.40 4.11
CA PRO A 122 10.60 17.33 4.90
C PRO A 122 9.34 17.78 4.14
N ALA A 123 8.28 18.13 4.86
CA ALA A 123 7.01 18.58 4.28
C ALA A 123 6.36 19.66 5.14
N ASP A 124 5.63 20.57 4.50
CA ASP A 124 4.78 21.56 5.18
C ASP A 124 3.48 20.87 5.63
N LEU A 125 3.50 20.35 6.85
CA LEU A 125 2.44 19.49 7.39
C LEU A 125 1.70 20.18 8.54
N PRO A 126 0.40 19.90 8.71
CA PRO A 126 -0.35 20.36 9.88
C PRO A 126 0.22 19.82 11.21
N ARG A 127 0.88 18.67 11.18
CA ARG A 127 1.56 18.04 12.32
C ARG A 127 3.04 17.88 12.03
N SER A 128 3.87 18.13 13.03
CA SER A 128 5.32 18.11 12.87
C SER A 128 5.85 16.68 12.78
N LEU A 129 6.81 16.43 11.87
CA LEU A 129 7.55 15.17 11.86
C LEU A 129 8.40 14.97 13.14
N SER A 130 8.63 16.02 13.93
CA SER A 130 9.25 15.90 15.25
C SER A 130 8.41 15.09 16.25
N ASP A 131 7.11 14.90 16.00
CA ASP A 131 6.21 14.09 16.84
C ASP A 131 6.26 12.59 16.49
N THR A 132 7.12 12.19 15.56
CA THR A 132 7.29 10.78 15.16
C THR A 132 7.67 9.96 16.38
N ALA A 133 6.84 8.98 16.72
CA ALA A 133 7.12 7.98 17.75
C ALA A 133 7.61 6.67 17.14
N ARG A 134 7.20 6.36 15.90
CA ARG A 134 7.60 5.14 15.18
C ARG A 134 7.66 5.38 13.68
N VAL A 135 8.50 4.57 13.01
CA VAL A 135 8.47 4.37 11.56
C VAL A 135 8.00 2.95 11.29
N VAL A 136 6.92 2.80 10.51
CA VAL A 136 6.24 1.52 10.30
C VAL A 136 6.08 1.23 8.81
N LEU A 137 6.11 -0.04 8.46
CA LEU A 137 5.92 -0.54 7.10
C LEU A 137 4.50 -1.07 6.92
N LEU A 138 3.98 -0.95 5.70
CA LEU A 138 2.69 -1.45 5.27
C LEU A 138 2.91 -2.63 4.31
N PRO A 139 2.39 -3.83 4.59
CA PRO A 139 2.77 -5.04 3.85
C PRO A 139 2.27 -5.06 2.39
N ASP A 140 1.28 -4.24 2.05
CA ASP A 140 0.56 -4.28 0.78
C ASP A 140 1.11 -3.28 -0.24
N GLN A 141 1.49 -3.75 -1.42
CA GLN A 141 2.40 -3.04 -2.33
C GLN A 141 1.73 -2.09 -3.28
N LEU A 142 2.20 -0.85 -3.35
CA LEU A 142 1.51 0.28 -4.01
C LEU A 142 1.49 0.26 -5.54
N LEU A 143 2.45 -0.41 -6.21
CA LEU A 143 2.48 -0.43 -7.68
C LEU A 143 1.35 -1.30 -8.25
N PRO A 144 0.32 -0.74 -8.89
CA PRO A 144 -0.64 -1.55 -9.62
C PRO A 144 0.06 -2.34 -10.74
N GLY A 145 -0.41 -3.57 -11.00
CA GLY A 145 -0.05 -4.26 -12.25
C GLY A 145 -0.54 -3.48 -13.48
N LEU A 146 0.02 -3.75 -14.66
CA LEU A 146 -0.37 -3.07 -15.92
C LEU A 146 -1.88 -3.14 -16.22
N HIS A 147 -2.55 -4.17 -15.69
CA HIS A 147 -3.96 -4.47 -15.89
C HIS A 147 -4.80 -4.14 -14.64
N ALA A 148 -4.25 -3.43 -13.65
CA ALA A 148 -4.96 -3.16 -12.41
C ALA A 148 -6.22 -2.32 -12.66
N GLY A 149 -7.34 -2.78 -12.12
CA GLY A 149 -8.64 -2.16 -12.32
C GLY A 149 -9.28 -2.47 -13.69
N ASP A 150 -8.63 -3.24 -14.59
CA ASP A 150 -9.31 -3.76 -15.79
C ASP A 150 -10.22 -4.93 -15.38
N PRO A 151 -11.55 -4.79 -15.51
CA PRO A 151 -12.49 -5.85 -15.12
C PRO A 151 -12.37 -7.14 -15.95
N LYS A 152 -11.65 -7.13 -17.08
CA LYS A 152 -11.54 -8.26 -18.01
C LYS A 152 -10.36 -9.18 -17.72
N ASP A 153 -9.33 -8.70 -17.04
CA ASP A 153 -8.05 -9.40 -16.90
C ASP A 153 -7.94 -10.21 -15.59
N GLY A 154 -8.95 -10.12 -14.72
CA GLY A 154 -9.23 -11.11 -13.69
C GLY A 154 -8.28 -11.14 -12.48
N ASP A 155 -7.14 -10.45 -12.49
CA ASP A 155 -6.38 -10.22 -11.26
C ASP A 155 -6.85 -8.96 -10.52
N GLY A 156 -7.20 -7.89 -11.25
CA GLY A 156 -7.99 -6.72 -10.81
C GLY A 156 -7.48 -6.05 -9.53
N TYR A 157 -6.26 -6.37 -9.10
CA TYR A 157 -5.79 -6.05 -7.78
C TYR A 157 -5.31 -4.60 -7.77
N VAL A 158 -6.11 -3.73 -7.16
CA VAL A 158 -5.72 -2.36 -6.84
C VAL A 158 -5.21 -2.34 -5.40
N PRO A 159 -3.91 -2.13 -5.18
CA PRO A 159 -3.38 -1.97 -3.84
C PRO A 159 -4.06 -0.84 -3.06
N PRO A 160 -4.09 -0.90 -1.73
CA PRO A 160 -4.52 0.24 -0.91
C PRO A 160 -3.63 1.44 -1.22
N GLY A 161 -4.20 2.65 -1.21
CA GLY A 161 -3.40 3.87 -1.27
C GLY A 161 -2.52 4.04 -0.03
N LEU A 162 -1.56 4.96 -0.11
CA LEU A 162 -0.84 5.41 1.07
C LEU A 162 -1.81 6.11 2.03
N PRO A 163 -1.77 5.78 3.33
CA PRO A 163 -2.50 6.52 4.34
C PRO A 163 -2.20 8.01 4.29
N LEU A 164 -3.24 8.81 4.51
CA LEU A 164 -3.13 10.27 4.55
C LEU A 164 -2.76 10.74 5.96
N PRO A 165 -2.10 11.91 6.10
CA PRO A 165 -1.86 12.52 7.40
C PRO A 165 -3.15 12.66 8.21
N GLY A 166 -3.14 12.18 9.45
CA GLY A 166 -4.30 12.17 10.35
C GLY A 166 -5.10 10.86 10.37
N GLU A 167 -4.83 9.92 9.45
CA GLU A 167 -5.44 8.59 9.50
C GLU A 167 -4.78 7.70 10.56
N GLU A 168 -5.57 6.84 11.18
CA GLU A 168 -5.10 5.87 12.17
C GLU A 168 -4.73 4.55 11.50
N LEU A 169 -3.55 4.03 11.83
CA LEU A 169 -3.11 2.72 11.35
C LEU A 169 -3.54 1.59 12.29
N ARG A 170 -3.82 0.43 11.70
CA ARG A 170 -3.91 -0.82 12.46
C ARG A 170 -2.50 -1.31 12.71
N THR A 171 -2.09 -1.41 13.96
CA THR A 171 -0.76 -1.89 14.35
C THR A 171 -0.88 -3.20 15.11
N ALA A 172 0.15 -4.05 15.02
CA ALA A 172 0.25 -5.33 15.72
C ALA A 172 0.85 -5.16 17.12
#